data_AF-A0A3C0M872-F1
#
_entry.id   AF-A0A3C0M872-F1
#
_cell.length_a   1.000
_cell.length_b   1.000
_cell.length_c   1.000
_cell.angle_alpha   90.00
_cell.angle_beta   90.00
_cell.angle_gamma   90.00
#
_symmetry.space_group_name_H-M   'P 1'
#
loop_
_entity.id
_entity.type
_entity.pdbx_description
1 polymer ?
#
loop_
_entity_poly.entity_id
_entity_poly.type
_entity_poly.pdbx_seq_one_letter_code
_entity_poly.pdbx_strand_id
1 'polypeptide(L)'
;MRAARTIDAPERIKGPVPRPIDWPDAAAFGLDPDPCPERQVGGRAEGLSLLQSFLDVRGRYYRKEMSSPAAGAQSCARISAHLSLGCLSMREAYQAALMARSTWRGEGDVAFAQSIDSFIARLHWHCHFIQKLEDEPEFERRAMHPAADGLRPTAPEHAAIVRRWETGQTGYPFVDACMRSLRATGWLNFRMRAMVMAFSSYHPWQDLRVPAAA
;
A
#
# COMPACT_ATOMS: atom_id res chain seq x y z
N MET A 1 21.47 42.69 11.35
CA MET A 1 20.16 42.00 11.28
C MET A 1 19.92 41.30 12.61
N ARG A 2 18.88 41.67 13.37
CA ARG A 2 18.50 40.92 14.59
C ARG A 2 17.80 39.64 14.15
N ALA A 3 18.31 38.48 14.57
CA ALA A 3 17.64 37.21 14.35
C ALA A 3 16.24 37.26 14.96
N ALA A 4 15.22 36.87 14.20
CA ALA A 4 13.86 36.79 14.69
C ALA A 4 13.80 35.77 15.85
N ARG A 5 13.02 36.10 16.89
CA ARG A 5 12.82 35.21 18.04
C ARG A 5 12.09 33.95 17.56
N THR A 6 12.78 32.82 17.54
CA THR A 6 12.17 31.50 17.29
C THR A 6 11.25 31.16 18.47
N ILE A 7 10.03 30.73 18.16
CA ILE A 7 9.06 30.24 19.14
C ILE A 7 9.02 28.73 18.96
N ASP A 8 8.98 27.98 20.06
CA ASP A 8 8.83 26.54 20.00
C ASP A 8 7.52 26.16 19.30
N ALA A 9 7.58 25.14 18.45
CA ALA A 9 6.40 24.62 17.80
C ALA A 9 5.43 24.09 18.87
N PRO A 10 4.13 24.43 18.80
CA PRO A 10 3.17 23.94 19.79
C PRO A 10 3.09 22.40 19.70
N GLU A 11 3.10 21.73 20.85
CA GLU A 11 2.94 20.26 20.91
C GLU A 11 1.61 19.79 20.31
N ARG A 12 0.58 20.66 20.35
CA ARG A 12 -0.73 20.38 19.78
C ARG A 12 -1.42 21.65 19.31
N ILE A 13 -2.01 21.60 18.11
CA ILE A 13 -2.97 22.60 17.66
C ILE A 13 -4.35 22.18 18.20
N LYS A 14 -4.95 23.00 19.07
CA LYS A 14 -6.33 22.81 19.50
C LYS A 14 -7.27 23.27 18.38
N GLY A 15 -7.61 22.35 17.48
CA GLY A 15 -8.69 22.56 16.51
C GLY A 15 -10.07 22.36 17.15
N PRO A 16 -11.16 22.78 16.49
CA PRO A 16 -12.50 22.41 16.92
C PRO A 16 -12.59 20.88 16.99
N VAL A 17 -13.06 20.33 18.12
CA VAL A 17 -13.36 18.90 18.21
C VAL A 17 -14.59 18.67 17.33
N PRO A 18 -14.47 17.96 16.20
CA PRO A 18 -15.64 17.65 15.40
C PRO A 18 -16.60 16.86 16.29
N ARG A 19 -17.89 17.24 16.31
CA ARG A 19 -18.90 16.42 16.96
C ARG A 19 -18.86 15.02 16.34
N PRO A 20 -19.02 13.95 17.14
CA PRO A 20 -19.24 12.62 16.57
C PRO A 20 -20.42 12.73 15.59
N ILE A 21 -20.14 12.46 14.33
CA ILE A 21 -21.16 12.32 13.30
C ILE A 21 -21.34 10.81 13.16
N ASP A 22 -22.57 10.34 13.21
CA ASP A 22 -22.87 8.99 12.78
C ASP A 22 -22.57 8.92 11.29
N TRP A 23 -21.45 8.30 10.95
CA TRP A 23 -21.06 8.13 9.57
C TRP A 23 -22.02 7.11 8.93
N PRO A 24 -22.66 7.46 7.81
CA PRO A 24 -23.46 6.50 7.06
C PRO A 24 -22.63 5.27 6.70
N ASP A 25 -23.24 4.09 6.81
CA ASP A 25 -22.62 2.86 6.35
C ASP A 25 -22.65 2.77 4.80
N ALA A 26 -22.00 1.75 4.24
CA ALA A 26 -21.98 1.54 2.80
C ALA A 26 -23.39 1.39 2.21
N ALA A 27 -24.32 0.79 2.94
CA ALA A 27 -25.69 0.56 2.50
C ALA A 27 -26.47 1.88 2.35
N ALA A 28 -26.20 2.88 3.19
CA ALA A 28 -26.78 4.22 3.06
C ALA A 28 -26.38 4.94 1.75
N PHE A 29 -25.32 4.50 1.08
CA PHE A 29 -24.91 4.98 -0.24
C PHE A 29 -25.31 4.05 -1.40
N GLY A 30 -26.07 2.99 -1.14
CA GLY A 30 -26.44 1.99 -2.14
C GLY A 30 -25.26 1.16 -2.64
N LEU A 31 -24.20 1.04 -1.86
CA LEU A 31 -23.05 0.20 -2.18
C LEU A 31 -23.31 -1.24 -1.74
N ASP A 32 -22.92 -2.19 -2.60
CA ASP A 32 -22.96 -3.61 -2.28
C ASP A 32 -22.05 -3.95 -1.09
N PRO A 33 -22.37 -5.00 -0.33
CA PRO A 33 -21.46 -5.51 0.69
C PRO A 33 -20.10 -5.90 0.09
N ASP A 34 -19.02 -5.40 0.69
CA ASP A 34 -17.64 -5.76 0.35
C ASP A 34 -17.02 -6.59 1.49
N PRO A 35 -17.32 -7.92 1.55
CA PRO A 35 -16.85 -8.78 2.62
C PRO A 35 -15.34 -9.01 2.51
N CYS A 36 -14.62 -8.38 3.43
CA CYS A 36 -13.19 -8.58 3.67
C CYS A 36 -13.03 -8.91 5.16
N PRO A 37 -13.19 -10.20 5.55
CA PRO A 37 -13.38 -10.60 6.95
C PRO A 37 -12.17 -10.30 7.84
N GLU A 38 -10.96 -10.27 7.25
CA GLU A 38 -9.71 -10.00 7.94
C GLU A 38 -9.16 -8.61 7.57
N ARG A 39 -10.05 -7.69 7.17
CA ARG A 39 -9.68 -6.32 6.80
C ARG A 39 -8.91 -5.67 7.95
N GLN A 40 -7.79 -5.07 7.60
CA GLN A 40 -7.00 -4.27 8.53
C GLN A 40 -7.84 -3.10 9.08
N VAL A 41 -7.74 -2.87 10.40
CA VAL A 41 -8.37 -1.71 11.03
C VAL A 41 -7.79 -0.40 10.48
N GLY A 42 -8.68 0.55 10.17
CA GLY A 42 -8.33 1.85 9.60
C GLY A 42 -8.15 2.95 10.66
N GLY A 43 -7.77 4.15 10.20
CA GLY A 43 -7.76 5.36 11.02
C GLY A 43 -6.39 5.74 11.59
N ARG A 44 -6.28 7.00 12.02
CA ARG A 44 -5.01 7.61 12.45
C ARG A 44 -4.33 6.87 13.60
N ALA A 45 -5.08 6.48 14.64
CA ALA A 45 -4.52 5.80 15.80
C ALA A 45 -3.86 4.47 15.41
N GLU A 46 -4.53 3.68 14.57
CA GLU A 46 -4.01 2.42 14.06
C GLU A 46 -2.81 2.63 13.13
N GLY A 47 -2.86 3.63 12.24
CA GLY A 47 -1.75 3.98 11.37
C GLY A 47 -0.47 4.36 12.13
N LEU A 48 -0.59 5.11 13.23
CA LEU A 48 0.52 5.45 14.11
C LEU A 48 1.05 4.22 14.86
N SER A 49 0.16 3.37 15.39
CA SER A 49 0.55 2.15 16.11
C SER A 49 1.33 1.20 15.19
N LEU A 50 0.87 1.00 13.95
CA LEU A 50 1.56 0.18 12.96
C LEU A 50 2.92 0.75 12.57
N LEU A 51 3.02 2.06 12.33
CA LEU A 51 4.29 2.71 12.05
C LEU A 51 5.28 2.53 13.21
N GLN A 52 4.85 2.80 14.44
CA GLN A 52 5.70 2.70 15.62
C GLN A 52 6.16 1.25 15.83
N SER A 53 5.23 0.29 15.81
CA SER A 53 5.55 -1.13 15.95
C SER A 53 6.53 -1.63 14.89
N PHE A 54 6.46 -1.08 13.66
CA PHE A 54 7.40 -1.37 12.59
C PHE A 54 8.79 -0.81 12.88
N LEU A 55 8.88 0.46 13.29
CA LEU A 55 10.16 1.12 13.56
C LEU A 55 10.87 0.60 14.82
N ASP A 56 10.12 0.05 15.78
CA ASP A 56 10.65 -0.43 17.05
C ASP A 56 10.95 -1.93 17.06
N VAL A 57 10.15 -2.74 16.34
CA VAL A 57 10.23 -4.20 16.46
C VAL A 57 10.03 -4.92 15.13
N ARG A 58 8.82 -4.82 14.53
CA ARG A 58 8.40 -5.67 13.40
C ARG A 58 9.24 -5.48 12.14
N GLY A 59 9.78 -4.29 11.94
CA GLY A 59 10.59 -3.95 10.78
C GLY A 59 12.00 -4.53 10.80
N ARG A 60 12.43 -5.20 11.88
CA ARG A 60 13.80 -5.71 12.05
C ARG A 60 14.30 -6.49 10.85
N TYR A 61 13.50 -7.43 10.35
CA TYR A 61 13.84 -8.28 9.20
C TYR A 61 13.25 -7.79 7.88
N TYR A 62 12.68 -6.58 7.84
CA TYR A 62 11.98 -6.04 6.67
C TYR A 62 12.80 -6.18 5.38
N ARG A 63 14.09 -5.84 5.42
CA ARG A 63 14.98 -5.92 4.25
C ARG A 63 15.02 -7.33 3.64
N LYS A 64 15.02 -8.37 4.47
CA LYS A 64 15.08 -9.78 4.05
C LYS A 64 13.70 -10.34 3.69
N GLU A 65 12.68 -9.93 4.43
CA GLU A 65 11.39 -10.62 4.44
C GLU A 65 10.31 -9.95 3.57
N MET A 66 10.46 -8.68 3.18
CA MET A 66 9.42 -7.92 2.47
C MET A 66 8.90 -8.58 1.18
N SER A 67 9.70 -9.45 0.57
CA SER A 67 9.35 -10.16 -0.67
C SER A 67 8.56 -11.45 -0.44
N SER A 68 8.66 -12.04 0.76
CA SER A 68 7.91 -13.24 1.13
C SER A 68 6.45 -12.87 1.41
N PRO A 69 5.47 -13.61 0.86
CA PRO A 69 4.06 -13.37 1.17
C PRO A 69 3.76 -13.55 2.65
N ALA A 70 4.24 -14.66 3.24
CA ALA A 70 3.98 -15.00 4.64
C ALA A 70 4.72 -14.08 5.61
N ALA A 71 6.04 -13.94 5.46
CA ALA A 71 6.83 -13.11 6.37
C ALA A 71 6.53 -11.62 6.16
N GLY A 72 6.35 -11.18 4.91
CA GLY A 72 6.05 -9.80 4.58
C GLY A 72 4.71 -9.30 5.16
N ALA A 73 3.73 -10.17 5.38
CA ALA A 73 2.47 -9.80 6.05
C ALA A 73 2.71 -9.23 7.46
N GLN A 74 3.76 -9.71 8.14
CA GLN A 74 4.13 -9.26 9.48
C GLN A 74 5.24 -8.21 9.45
N SER A 75 6.27 -8.39 8.62
CA SER A 75 7.46 -7.52 8.65
C SER A 75 7.31 -6.24 7.83
N CYS A 76 6.33 -6.12 6.93
CA CYS A 76 6.06 -4.84 6.27
C CYS A 76 5.41 -3.83 7.22
N ALA A 77 5.55 -2.53 6.92
CA ALA A 77 4.98 -1.47 7.76
C ALA A 77 3.44 -1.48 7.83
N ARG A 78 2.75 -2.09 6.85
CA ARG A 78 1.26 -2.15 6.78
C ARG A 78 0.57 -0.77 6.86
N ILE A 79 1.25 0.32 6.50
CA ILE A 79 0.72 1.68 6.52
C ILE A 79 0.13 2.18 5.19
N SER A 80 0.10 1.37 4.13
CA SER A 80 -0.28 1.84 2.80
C SER A 80 -1.70 2.42 2.74
N ALA A 81 -2.68 1.75 3.34
CA ALA A 81 -4.06 2.25 3.38
C ALA A 81 -4.20 3.54 4.19
N HIS A 82 -3.45 3.65 5.29
CA HIS A 82 -3.43 4.84 6.15
C HIS A 82 -2.82 6.05 5.45
N LEU A 83 -1.81 5.85 4.60
CA LEU A 83 -1.24 6.90 3.75
C LEU A 83 -2.24 7.32 2.66
N SER A 84 -2.85 6.36 1.95
CA SER A 84 -3.82 6.63 0.88
C SER A 84 -5.07 7.38 1.37
N LEU A 85 -5.54 7.07 2.58
CA LEU A 85 -6.69 7.73 3.18
C LEU A 85 -6.33 9.02 3.96
N GLY A 86 -5.07 9.45 3.94
CA GLY A 86 -4.63 10.65 4.66
C GLY A 86 -4.71 10.55 6.19
N CYS A 87 -4.87 9.35 6.75
CA CYS A 87 -4.88 9.10 8.20
C CYS A 87 -3.48 9.25 8.82
N LEU A 88 -2.44 9.01 8.01
CA LEU A 88 -1.03 9.16 8.36
C LEU A 88 -0.35 10.02 7.29
N SER A 89 0.48 10.98 7.71
CA SER A 89 1.22 11.82 6.76
C SER A 89 2.49 11.13 6.24
N MET A 90 2.77 11.29 4.95
CA MET A 90 4.04 10.83 4.37
C MET A 90 5.25 11.50 5.03
N ARG A 91 5.14 12.78 5.38
CA ARG A 91 6.20 13.55 6.05
C ARG A 91 6.44 13.03 7.46
N GLU A 92 5.37 12.75 8.20
CA GLU A 92 5.39 12.18 9.54
C GLU A 92 6.08 10.80 9.52
N ALA A 93 5.69 9.92 8.59
CA ALA A 93 6.32 8.60 8.43
C ALA A 93 7.82 8.70 8.09
N TYR A 94 8.20 9.61 7.20
CA TYR A 94 9.60 9.82 6.82
C TYR A 94 10.44 10.35 7.99
N GLN A 95 9.96 11.36 8.72
CA GLN A 95 10.66 11.93 9.87
C GLN A 95 10.82 10.90 11.00
N ALA A 96 9.77 10.14 11.30
CA ALA A 96 9.85 9.06 12.28
C ALA A 96 10.88 7.99 11.87
N ALA A 97 10.92 7.62 10.58
CA ALA A 97 11.91 6.68 10.08
C ALA A 97 13.36 7.21 10.18
N LEU A 98 13.59 8.51 9.91
CA LEU A 98 14.92 9.11 10.06
C LEU A 98 15.38 9.10 11.53
N MET A 99 14.48 9.41 12.45
CA MET A 99 14.74 9.36 13.89
C MET A 99 15.08 7.93 14.33
N ALA A 100 14.20 6.96 14.03
CA ALA A 100 14.42 5.56 14.38
C ALA A 100 15.73 5.01 13.79
N ARG A 101 16.05 5.33 12.53
CA ARG A 101 17.33 4.97 11.92
C ARG A 101 18.52 5.53 12.71
N SER A 102 18.45 6.78 13.14
CA SER A 102 19.52 7.41 13.93
C SER A 102 19.69 6.72 15.28
N THR A 103 18.59 6.42 15.97
CA THR A 103 18.57 5.71 17.25
C THR A 103 19.24 4.34 17.12
N TRP A 104 18.77 3.49 16.21
CA TRP A 104 19.31 2.14 16.04
C TRP A 104 20.79 2.13 15.61
N ARG A 105 21.23 3.13 14.81
CA ARG A 105 22.66 3.30 14.51
C ARG A 105 23.47 3.68 15.75
N GLY A 106 22.97 4.58 16.58
CA GLY A 106 23.60 4.99 17.83
C GLY A 106 23.73 3.85 18.85
N GLU A 107 22.75 2.94 18.85
CA GLU A 107 22.76 1.73 19.68
C GLU A 107 23.62 0.58 19.09
N GLY A 108 24.20 0.77 17.91
CA GLY A 108 25.03 -0.25 17.25
C GLY A 108 24.26 -1.31 16.46
N ASP A 109 22.92 -1.22 16.38
CA ASP A 109 22.08 -2.13 15.58
C ASP A 109 22.03 -1.70 14.10
N VAL A 110 23.16 -1.92 13.42
CA VAL A 110 23.32 -1.58 12.01
C VAL A 110 22.33 -2.35 11.12
N ALA A 111 21.99 -3.59 11.49
CA ALA A 111 21.10 -4.44 10.71
C ALA A 111 19.67 -3.87 10.69
N PHE A 112 19.14 -3.46 11.83
CA PHE A 112 17.80 -2.86 11.88
C PHE A 112 17.79 -1.48 11.21
N ALA A 113 18.83 -0.67 11.41
CA ALA A 113 18.95 0.61 10.71
C ALA A 113 18.91 0.45 9.17
N GLN A 114 19.51 -0.60 8.62
CA GLN A 114 19.45 -0.90 7.18
C GLN A 114 18.05 -1.37 6.71
N SER A 115 17.30 -2.06 7.57
CA SER A 115 15.89 -2.35 7.31
C SER A 115 15.07 -1.05 7.23
N ILE A 116 15.36 -0.08 8.09
CA ILE A 116 14.71 1.24 8.04
C ILE A 116 15.16 2.04 6.80
N ASP A 117 16.42 1.96 6.39
CA ASP A 117 16.87 2.55 5.11
C ASP A 117 16.09 1.96 3.92
N SER A 118 15.79 0.66 3.95
CA SER A 118 14.97 0.00 2.93
C SER A 118 13.52 0.50 2.93
N PHE A 119 12.96 0.79 4.11
CA PHE A 119 11.64 1.39 4.26
C PHE A 119 11.61 2.83 3.74
N ILE A 120 12.59 3.65 4.10
CA ILE A 120 12.77 5.01 3.57
C ILE A 120 12.81 4.99 2.03
N ALA A 121 13.56 4.06 1.44
CA ALA A 121 13.57 3.90 -0.01
C ALA A 121 12.18 3.61 -0.59
N ARG A 122 11.31 2.85 0.11
CA ARG A 122 9.92 2.63 -0.34
C ARG A 122 9.06 3.89 -0.23
N LEU A 123 9.29 4.75 0.75
CA LEU A 123 8.63 6.07 0.83
C LEU A 123 9.02 6.95 -0.37
N HIS A 124 10.28 6.93 -0.77
CA HIS A 124 10.72 7.60 -1.99
C HIS A 124 10.07 7.02 -3.25
N TRP A 125 9.96 5.69 -3.35
CA TRP A 125 9.25 5.04 -4.45
C TRP A 125 7.78 5.43 -4.52
N HIS A 126 7.10 5.57 -3.37
CA HIS A 126 5.73 6.09 -3.34
C HIS A 126 5.67 7.49 -3.96
N CYS A 127 6.46 8.43 -3.46
CA CYS A 127 6.46 9.81 -3.99
C CYS A 127 6.81 9.86 -5.48
N HIS A 128 7.76 9.04 -5.93
CA HIS A 128 8.12 8.94 -7.33
C HIS A 128 6.93 8.52 -8.21
N PHE A 129 6.16 7.50 -7.79
CA PHE A 129 5.01 7.05 -8.57
C PHE A 129 3.85 8.04 -8.56
N ILE A 130 3.64 8.77 -7.45
CA ILE A 130 2.68 9.88 -7.41
C ILE A 130 3.08 10.97 -8.40
N GLN A 131 4.34 11.41 -8.36
CA GLN A 131 4.86 12.41 -9.31
C GLN A 131 4.72 11.94 -10.76
N LYS A 132 4.98 10.65 -11.03
CA LYS A 132 4.78 10.10 -12.37
C LYS A 132 3.34 10.13 -12.84
N LEU A 133 2.39 9.87 -11.95
CA LEU A 133 0.97 9.98 -12.26
C LEU A 133 0.53 11.44 -12.44
N GLU A 134 1.10 12.37 -11.68
CA GLU A 134 0.86 13.81 -11.84
C GLU A 134 1.42 14.34 -13.16
N ASP A 135 2.60 13.86 -13.58
CA ASP A 135 3.24 14.21 -14.85
C ASP A 135 2.48 13.62 -16.06
N GLU A 136 1.95 12.41 -15.94
CA GLU A 136 1.23 11.70 -17.01
C GLU A 136 -0.05 11.01 -16.51
N PRO A 137 -1.15 11.78 -16.32
CA PRO A 137 -2.41 11.25 -15.83
C PRO A 137 -3.09 10.24 -16.76
N GLU A 138 -2.76 10.24 -18.07
CA GLU A 138 -3.37 9.32 -19.01
C GLU A 138 -2.95 7.86 -18.79
N PHE A 139 -1.94 7.58 -17.95
CA PHE A 139 -1.56 6.23 -17.55
C PHE A 139 -2.69 5.43 -16.89
N GLU A 140 -3.72 6.08 -16.35
CA GLU A 140 -4.90 5.38 -15.82
C GLU A 140 -5.76 4.76 -16.93
N ARG A 141 -5.70 5.31 -18.16
CA ARG A 141 -6.65 5.00 -19.25
C ARG A 141 -5.98 4.42 -20.49
N ARG A 142 -4.73 4.75 -20.73
CA ARG A 142 -3.98 4.40 -21.95
C ARG A 142 -2.70 3.65 -21.59
N ALA A 143 -2.28 2.77 -22.49
CA ALA A 143 -0.99 2.13 -22.34
C ALA A 143 0.13 3.18 -22.44
N MET A 144 1.19 2.99 -21.64
CA MET A 144 2.38 3.86 -21.70
C MET A 144 3.00 3.90 -23.10
N HIS A 145 2.91 2.80 -23.85
CA HIS A 145 3.35 2.73 -25.23
C HIS A 145 2.13 2.55 -26.15
N PRO A 146 1.83 3.49 -27.06
CA PRO A 146 0.63 3.43 -27.91
C PRO A 146 0.51 2.16 -28.75
N ALA A 147 1.62 1.56 -29.17
CA ALA A 147 1.59 0.28 -29.90
C ALA A 147 1.04 -0.90 -29.10
N ALA A 148 0.87 -0.77 -27.78
CA ALA A 148 0.23 -1.78 -26.94
C ALA A 148 -1.30 -1.66 -26.94
N ASP A 149 -1.86 -0.53 -27.39
CA ASP A 149 -3.30 -0.34 -27.46
C ASP A 149 -3.92 -1.28 -28.50
N GLY A 150 -5.00 -1.99 -28.11
CA GLY A 150 -5.70 -2.91 -28.99
C GLY A 150 -5.01 -4.26 -29.24
N LEU A 151 -3.81 -4.51 -28.68
CA LEU A 151 -3.13 -5.81 -28.82
C LEU A 151 -3.79 -6.95 -28.04
N ARG A 152 -4.65 -6.62 -27.07
CA ARG A 152 -5.17 -7.58 -26.11
C ARG A 152 -6.65 -7.88 -26.41
N PRO A 153 -7.05 -9.16 -26.35
CA PRO A 153 -8.40 -9.60 -26.68
C PRO A 153 -9.44 -9.08 -25.68
N THR A 154 -10.63 -8.77 -26.21
CA THR A 154 -11.78 -8.26 -25.45
C THR A 154 -13.00 -9.20 -25.52
N ALA A 155 -12.81 -10.41 -26.03
CA ALA A 155 -13.89 -11.36 -26.26
C ALA A 155 -14.49 -11.89 -24.92
N PRO A 156 -15.78 -12.27 -24.86
CA PRO A 156 -16.47 -12.62 -23.61
C PRO A 156 -15.80 -13.72 -22.77
N GLU A 157 -15.10 -14.66 -23.40
CA GLU A 157 -14.34 -15.72 -22.72
C GLU A 157 -13.23 -15.16 -21.82
N HIS A 158 -12.70 -13.98 -22.12
CA HIS A 158 -11.72 -13.28 -21.30
C HIS A 158 -12.30 -12.84 -19.95
N ALA A 159 -13.58 -12.43 -19.93
CA ALA A 159 -14.26 -12.10 -18.68
C ALA A 159 -14.36 -13.32 -17.75
N ALA A 160 -14.63 -14.51 -18.30
CA ALA A 160 -14.65 -15.74 -17.50
C ALA A 160 -13.27 -16.13 -16.94
N ILE A 161 -12.19 -15.83 -17.67
CA ILE A 161 -10.81 -16.06 -17.19
C ILE A 161 -10.47 -15.09 -16.06
N VAL A 162 -10.79 -13.81 -16.23
CA VAL A 162 -10.58 -12.79 -15.20
C VAL A 162 -11.33 -13.14 -13.92
N ARG A 163 -12.61 -13.55 -14.03
CA ARG A 163 -13.39 -13.98 -12.85
C ARG A 163 -12.74 -15.14 -12.09
N ARG A 164 -12.13 -16.09 -12.79
CA ARG A 164 -11.37 -17.18 -12.14
C ARG A 164 -10.09 -16.66 -11.48
N TRP A 165 -9.43 -15.66 -12.06
CA TRP A 165 -8.29 -15.00 -11.45
C TRP A 165 -8.69 -14.23 -10.19
N GLU A 166 -9.70 -13.37 -10.26
CA GLU A 166 -10.27 -12.62 -9.12
C GLU A 166 -10.62 -13.54 -7.93
N THR A 167 -11.26 -14.67 -8.22
CA THR A 167 -11.73 -15.60 -7.19
C THR A 167 -10.67 -16.60 -6.71
N GLY A 168 -9.48 -16.60 -7.32
CA GLY A 168 -8.40 -17.53 -7.00
C GLY A 168 -8.74 -18.98 -7.37
N GLN A 169 -9.23 -19.18 -8.59
CA GLN A 169 -9.62 -20.44 -9.22
C GLN A 169 -8.93 -20.64 -10.58
N THR A 170 -7.71 -20.13 -10.72
CA THR A 170 -6.91 -20.22 -11.95
C THR A 170 -6.35 -21.61 -12.20
N GLY A 171 -6.23 -22.43 -11.13
CA GLY A 171 -5.55 -23.72 -11.18
C GLY A 171 -4.04 -23.62 -10.90
N TYR A 172 -3.51 -22.40 -10.68
CA TYR A 172 -2.14 -22.16 -10.25
C TYR A 172 -2.12 -21.91 -8.73
N PRO A 173 -1.70 -22.89 -7.89
CA PRO A 173 -1.93 -22.83 -6.45
C PRO A 173 -1.39 -21.57 -5.77
N PHE A 174 -0.23 -21.07 -6.22
CA PHE A 174 0.38 -19.89 -5.63
C PHE A 174 -0.33 -18.59 -6.02
N VAL A 175 -0.81 -18.48 -7.26
CA VAL A 175 -1.64 -17.33 -7.71
C VAL A 175 -2.97 -17.36 -6.97
N ASP A 176 -3.60 -18.53 -6.90
CA ASP A 176 -4.88 -18.72 -6.23
C ASP A 176 -4.80 -18.38 -4.75
N ALA A 177 -3.72 -18.77 -4.06
CA ALA A 177 -3.47 -18.40 -2.67
C ALA A 177 -3.32 -16.88 -2.48
N CYS A 178 -2.62 -16.20 -3.39
CA CYS A 178 -2.48 -14.74 -3.33
C CYS A 178 -3.82 -14.03 -3.53
N MET A 179 -4.62 -14.44 -4.52
CA MET A 179 -5.93 -13.83 -4.79
C MET A 179 -6.93 -14.08 -3.65
N ARG A 180 -6.93 -15.29 -3.07
CA ARG A 180 -7.74 -15.58 -1.88
C ARG A 180 -7.30 -14.79 -0.66
N SER A 181 -5.99 -14.62 -0.46
CA SER A 181 -5.44 -13.78 0.61
C SER A 181 -5.83 -12.31 0.44
N LEU A 182 -5.76 -11.78 -0.79
CA LEU A 182 -6.20 -10.43 -1.10
C LEU A 182 -7.69 -10.22 -0.78
N ARG A 183 -8.56 -11.18 -1.16
CA ARG A 183 -9.99 -11.13 -0.83
C ARG A 183 -10.27 -11.20 0.67
N ALA A 184 -9.53 -12.04 1.40
CA ALA A 184 -9.75 -12.20 2.84
C ALA A 184 -9.26 -11.00 3.65
N THR A 185 -8.11 -10.44 3.30
CA THR A 185 -7.36 -9.46 4.14
C THR A 185 -7.31 -8.05 3.56
N GLY A 186 -7.63 -7.89 2.28
CA GLY A 186 -7.49 -6.63 1.55
C GLY A 186 -6.05 -6.21 1.29
N TRP A 187 -5.06 -7.12 1.47
CA TRP A 187 -3.66 -6.74 1.33
C TRP A 187 -2.75 -7.85 0.77
N LEU A 188 -1.84 -7.43 -0.10
CA LEU A 188 -0.67 -8.20 -0.53
C LEU A 188 0.59 -7.35 -0.41
N ASN A 189 1.76 -7.98 -0.22
CA ASN A 189 3.04 -7.29 -0.37
C ASN A 189 3.30 -6.98 -1.86
N PHE A 190 4.19 -6.02 -2.12
CA PHE A 190 4.47 -5.52 -3.48
C PHE A 190 4.80 -6.64 -4.47
N ARG A 191 5.64 -7.61 -4.08
CA ARG A 191 6.07 -8.68 -4.97
C ARG A 191 4.91 -9.56 -5.44
N MET A 192 3.95 -9.84 -4.56
CA MET A 192 2.78 -10.64 -4.93
C MET A 192 1.81 -9.85 -5.79
N ARG A 193 1.63 -8.54 -5.53
CA ARG A 193 0.84 -7.66 -6.42
C ARG A 193 1.40 -7.65 -7.84
N ALA A 194 2.71 -7.43 -7.97
CA ALA A 194 3.39 -7.46 -9.27
C ALA A 194 3.24 -8.83 -9.94
N MET A 195 3.37 -9.93 -9.18
CA MET A 195 3.22 -11.28 -9.70
C MET A 195 1.80 -11.57 -10.19
N VAL A 196 0.74 -11.24 -9.45
CA VAL A 196 -0.63 -11.54 -9.88
C VAL A 196 -1.03 -10.72 -11.11
N MET A 197 -0.59 -9.46 -11.20
CA MET A 197 -0.81 -8.61 -12.37
C MET A 197 -0.03 -9.09 -13.59
N ALA A 198 1.23 -9.48 -13.41
CA ALA A 198 2.05 -10.06 -14.48
C ALA A 198 1.47 -11.41 -14.93
N PHE A 199 1.00 -12.24 -14.01
CA PHE A 199 0.34 -13.49 -14.35
C PHE A 199 -0.86 -13.23 -15.25
N SER A 200 -1.80 -12.38 -14.84
CA SER A 200 -2.99 -12.02 -15.62
C SER A 200 -2.64 -11.43 -17.00
N SER A 201 -1.63 -10.56 -17.05
CA SER A 201 -1.24 -9.87 -18.28
C SER A 201 -0.49 -10.78 -19.26
N TYR A 202 0.32 -11.74 -18.80
CA TYR A 202 1.19 -12.51 -19.69
C TYR A 202 0.71 -13.94 -19.94
N HIS A 203 0.07 -14.60 -18.97
CA HIS A 203 -0.33 -16.01 -19.12
C HIS A 203 -1.68 -16.15 -19.84
N PRO A 204 -2.79 -15.60 -19.31
CA PRO A 204 -4.07 -15.56 -20.04
C PRO A 204 -4.19 -14.33 -20.96
N TRP A 205 -3.12 -13.56 -21.15
CA TRP A 205 -3.03 -12.43 -22.09
C TRP A 205 -4.10 -11.33 -21.90
N GLN A 206 -4.50 -11.05 -20.66
CA GLN A 206 -5.56 -10.08 -20.35
C GLN A 206 -5.11 -8.64 -20.51
N ASP A 207 -6.03 -7.75 -20.89
CA ASP A 207 -5.83 -6.30 -20.81
C ASP A 207 -5.62 -5.86 -19.37
N LEU A 208 -4.55 -5.12 -19.09
CA LEU A 208 -4.16 -4.70 -17.75
C LEU A 208 -5.24 -3.87 -17.03
N ARG A 209 -6.11 -3.20 -17.79
CA ARG A 209 -7.20 -2.38 -17.25
C ARG A 209 -8.30 -3.21 -16.60
N VAL A 210 -8.50 -4.44 -17.08
CA VAL A 210 -9.53 -5.34 -16.55
C VAL A 210 -9.19 -5.82 -15.13
N PRO A 211 -8.03 -6.46 -14.84
CA PRO A 211 -7.66 -6.84 -13.49
C PRO A 211 -7.32 -5.64 -12.58
N ALA A 212 -7.08 -4.45 -13.13
CA ALA A 212 -6.91 -3.24 -12.34
C ALA A 212 -8.24 -2.66 -11.82
N ALA A 213 -9.35 -2.94 -12.50
CA ALA A 213 -10.70 -2.53 -12.11
C ALA A 213 -11.46 -3.61 -11.30
N ALA A 214 -10.84 -4.77 -11.12
CA ALA A 214 -11.40 -5.98 -10.53
C ALA A 214 -11.20 -6.09 -9.01
#